data_AF-A0A6I3BNY4-F1
#
_entry.id   AF-A0A6I3BNY4-F1
#
_cell.length_a   1.000
_cell.length_b   1.000
_cell.length_c   1.000
_cell.angle_alpha   90.00
_cell.angle_beta   90.00
_cell.angle_gamma   90.00
#
_symmetry.space_group_name_H-M   'P 1'
#
loop_
_entity.id
_entity.type
_entity.pdbx_description
1 polymer ?
#
loop_
_entity_poly.entity_id
_entity_poly.type
_entity_poly.pdbx_seq_one_letter_code
_entity_poly.pdbx_strand_id
1 'polypeptide(L)' 'ISPRTGDLELDGLISLEELQESIGVSLPEGPYETLSGFIMHFLGRIAVEHDVVRVNGARFTIISMSGKRVGQVLVARDEI' A
#
# COMPACT_ATOMS: atom_id res chain seq x y z
N ILE A 1 15.25 5.45 -0.49
CA ILE A 1 14.64 5.75 0.82
C ILE A 1 15.13 4.65 1.75
N SER A 2 15.90 4.96 2.79
CA SER A 2 16.30 3.91 3.75
C SER A 2 15.07 3.55 4.60
N PRO A 3 14.69 2.26 4.71
CA PRO A 3 13.59 1.86 5.58
C PRO A 3 13.93 2.29 7.02
N ARG A 4 12.99 2.96 7.68
CA ARG A 4 13.13 3.25 9.11
C ARG A 4 12.76 1.98 9.88
N THR A 5 13.30 1.83 11.09
CA THR A 5 12.91 0.76 12.00
C THR A 5 11.39 0.83 12.22
N GLY A 6 10.64 -0.14 11.68
CA GLY A 6 9.17 -0.19 11.74
C GLY A 6 8.46 -0.03 10.40
N ASP A 7 9.15 0.31 9.31
CA ASP A 7 8.56 0.24 7.96
C ASP A 7 8.51 -1.24 7.49
N LEU A 8 7.41 -1.65 6.87
CA LEU A 8 7.17 -3.01 6.38
C LEU A 8 7.11 -3.03 4.86
N GLU A 9 7.81 -3.96 4.23
CA GLU A 9 7.69 -4.20 2.78
C GLU A 9 6.70 -5.34 2.53
N LEU A 10 5.71 -5.10 1.68
CA LEU A 10 4.61 -6.02 1.40
C LEU A 10 4.40 -6.20 -0.10
N ASP A 11 3.98 -7.41 -0.48
CA ASP A 11 3.50 -7.68 -1.82
C ASP A 11 2.17 -6.94 -2.06
N GLY A 12 2.04 -6.27 -3.21
CA GLY A 12 0.85 -5.54 -3.62
C GLY A 12 -0.39 -6.44 -3.80
N LEU A 13 -0.23 -7.76 -3.87
CA LEU A 13 -1.33 -8.73 -3.90
C LEU A 13 -1.83 -9.14 -2.50
N ILE A 14 -1.23 -8.66 -1.42
CA ILE A 14 -1.77 -8.89 -0.06
C ILE A 14 -3.25 -8.47 -0.03
N SER A 15 -4.10 -9.32 0.55
CA SER A 15 -5.52 -9.01 0.69
C SER A 15 -5.70 -7.89 1.72
N LEU A 16 -6.79 -7.12 1.60
CA LEU A 16 -7.07 -6.08 2.59
C LEU A 16 -7.43 -6.64 3.97
N GLU A 17 -8.01 -7.85 4.01
CA GLU A 17 -8.26 -8.59 5.24
C GLU A 17 -6.94 -8.94 5.94
N GLU A 18 -5.99 -9.55 5.23
CA GLU A 18 -4.68 -9.91 5.77
C GLU A 18 -3.85 -8.66 6.17
N LEU A 19 -3.94 -7.58 5.40
CA LEU A 19 -3.34 -6.28 5.74
C LEU A 19 -3.87 -5.76 7.08
N GLN A 20 -5.19 -5.85 7.29
CA GLN A 20 -5.82 -5.43 8.54
C GLN A 20 -5.42 -6.35 9.69
N GLU A 21 -5.44 -7.67 9.51
CA GLU A 21 -5.14 -8.64 10.57
C GLU A 21 -3.66 -8.61 10.99
N SER A 22 -2.75 -8.54 10.02
CA SER A 22 -1.32 -8.67 10.25
C SER A 22 -0.65 -7.34 10.64
N ILE A 23 -1.18 -6.22 10.13
CA ILE A 23 -0.53 -4.90 10.21
C ILE A 23 -1.41 -3.87 10.93
N GLY A 24 -2.69 -4.20 11.18
CA GLY A 24 -3.63 -3.32 11.88
C GLY A 24 -3.99 -2.07 11.08
N VAL A 25 -3.80 -2.09 9.75
CA VAL A 25 -4.16 -0.98 8.88
C VAL A 25 -5.48 -1.32 8.20
N SER A 26 -6.53 -0.57 8.56
CA SER A 26 -7.82 -0.64 7.89
C SER A 26 -7.89 0.41 6.79
N LEU A 27 -8.36 0.00 5.62
CA LEU A 27 -8.55 0.87 4.45
C LEU A 27 -10.05 1.10 4.23
N PRO A 28 -10.43 2.18 3.51
CA PRO A 28 -11.82 2.37 3.10
C PRO A 28 -12.39 1.15 2.37
N GLU A 29 -13.71 1.01 2.35
CA GLU A 29 -14.36 0.01 1.50
C GLU A 29 -14.40 0.47 0.04
N GLY A 30 -14.46 -0.47 -0.90
CA GLY A 30 -14.60 -0.16 -2.33
C GLY A 30 -14.45 -1.38 -3.24
N PRO A 31 -14.39 -1.17 -4.58
CA PRO A 31 -14.33 -2.24 -5.57
C PRO A 31 -12.90 -2.80 -5.70
N TYR A 32 -12.29 -3.19 -4.60
CA TYR A 32 -10.93 -3.71 -4.52
C TYR A 32 -10.79 -4.69 -3.36
N GLU A 33 -9.90 -5.67 -3.54
CA GLU A 33 -9.67 -6.75 -2.56
C GLU A 33 -8.20 -6.83 -2.12
N THR A 34 -7.29 -6.20 -2.87
CA THR A 34 -5.84 -6.21 -2.62
C THR A 34 -5.29 -4.80 -2.46
N LEU A 35 -4.11 -4.69 -1.86
CA LEU A 35 -3.42 -3.42 -1.71
C LEU A 35 -3.16 -2.72 -3.06
N SER A 36 -2.77 -3.48 -4.10
CA SER A 36 -2.61 -2.95 -5.46
C SER A 36 -3.93 -2.42 -6.01
N GLY A 37 -5.05 -3.12 -5.78
CA GLY A 37 -6.37 -2.67 -6.24
C GLY A 37 -6.77 -1.37 -5.58
N PHE A 38 -6.60 -1.28 -4.25
CA PHE A 38 -6.84 -0.08 -3.48
C PHE A 38 -5.99 1.11 -3.98
N ILE A 39 -4.67 0.94 -4.10
CA ILE A 39 -3.75 2.01 -4.53
C ILE A 39 -4.16 2.55 -5.91
N MET A 40 -4.42 1.66 -6.86
CA MET A 40 -4.81 2.04 -8.22
C MET A 40 -6.15 2.79 -8.24
N HIS A 41 -7.12 2.31 -7.45
CA HIS A 41 -8.41 2.97 -7.30
C HIS A 41 -8.28 4.36 -6.68
N PHE A 42 -7.50 4.48 -5.60
CA PHE A 42 -7.24 5.74 -4.91
C PHE A 42 -6.55 6.77 -5.82
N LEU A 43 -5.58 6.34 -6.63
CA LEU A 43 -4.87 7.22 -7.55
C LEU A 43 -5.68 7.59 -8.80
N GLY A 44 -6.66 6.77 -9.19
CA GLY A 44 -7.44 6.95 -10.42
C GLY A 44 -6.62 6.74 -11.71
N ARG A 45 -5.44 6.12 -11.62
CA ARG A 45 -4.53 5.85 -12.73
C ARG A 45 -3.66 4.62 -12.44
N ILE A 46 -2.92 4.16 -13.46
CA ILE A 46 -1.82 3.21 -13.25
C ILE A 46 -0.78 3.86 -12.34
N ALA A 47 -0.44 3.19 -11.24
CA ALA A 47 0.60 3.60 -10.31
C ALA A 47 1.98 3.52 -10.96
N VAL A 48 2.93 4.29 -10.44
CA VAL A 48 4.33 4.23 -10.82
C VAL A 48 5.21 4.11 -9.57
N GLU A 49 6.44 3.64 -9.75
CA GLU A 49 7.42 3.61 -8.66
C GLU A 49 7.58 4.99 -8.04
N HIS A 50 7.71 5.00 -6.71
CA HIS A 50 7.78 6.19 -5.86
C HIS A 50 6.49 7.00 -5.73
N ASP A 51 5.36 6.56 -6.28
CA ASP A 51 4.07 7.06 -5.85
C ASP A 51 3.91 6.86 -4.34
N VAL A 52 3.18 7.79 -3.69
CA VAL A 52 2.88 7.74 -2.26
C VAL A 52 1.39 7.94 -2.03
N VAL A 53 0.76 6.99 -1.35
CA VAL A 53 -0.62 7.09 -0.87
C VAL A 53 -0.60 7.21 0.65
N ARG A 54 -1.38 8.15 1.20
CA ARG A 54 -1.55 8.33 2.66
C ARG A 54 -3.02 8.19 3.01
N VAL A 55 -3.32 7.29 3.93
CA VAL A 55 -4.69 7.00 4.37
C VAL A 55 -4.65 6.41 5.78
N ASN A 56 -5.56 6.85 6.65
CA ASN A 56 -5.74 6.32 8.01
C ASN A 56 -4.44 6.20 8.83
N GLY A 57 -3.56 7.19 8.74
CA GLY A 57 -2.28 7.20 9.45
C GLY A 57 -1.24 6.20 8.92
N ALA A 58 -1.46 5.61 7.74
CA ALA A 58 -0.50 4.79 7.04
C ALA A 58 -0.03 5.48 5.74
N ARG A 59 1.24 5.31 5.43
CA ARG A 59 1.88 5.75 4.20
C ARG A 59 2.33 4.54 3.40
N PHE A 60 1.82 4.42 2.19
CA PHE A 60 2.15 3.39 1.22
C PHE A 60 3.03 4.00 0.14
N THR A 61 4.28 3.57 0.05
CA THR A 61 5.22 3.99 -0.99
C THR A 61 5.40 2.84 -1.97
N ILE A 62 5.13 3.07 -3.25
CA ILE A 62 5.30 2.05 -4.28
C ILE A 62 6.80 1.88 -4.53
N ILE A 63 7.31 0.68 -4.29
CA ILE A 63 8.73 0.35 -4.46
C ILE A 63 8.99 -0.25 -5.84
N SER A 64 8.08 -1.10 -6.31
CA SER A 64 8.20 -1.71 -7.64
C SER A 64 6.86 -1.94 -8.31
N MET A 65 6.88 -2.08 -9.63
CA MET A 65 5.74 -2.49 -10.45
C MET A 65 5.97 -3.88 -11.05
N SER A 66 4.91 -4.69 -11.12
CA SER A 66 4.87 -5.98 -11.82
C SER A 66 3.88 -5.89 -12.99
N GLY A 67 4.40 -5.52 -14.16
CA GLY A 67 3.57 -5.17 -15.31
C GLY A 67 2.71 -3.94 -15.01
N LYS A 68 1.38 -4.11 -15.00
CA LYS A 68 0.41 -3.04 -14.66
C LYS A 68 -0.03 -3.04 -13.20
N ARG A 69 0.54 -3.90 -12.36
CA ARG A 69 0.17 -4.03 -10.94
C ARG A 69 1.26 -3.50 -10.05
N VAL A 70 0.88 -3.04 -8.87
CA VAL A 70 1.85 -2.73 -7.81
C VAL A 70 2.51 -4.02 -7.37
N GLY A 71 3.85 -4.05 -7.38
CA GLY A 71 4.67 -5.20 -7.00
C GLY A 71 4.95 -5.18 -5.51
N GLN A 72 5.91 -4.36 -5.08
CA GLN A 72 6.27 -4.17 -3.67
C GLN A 72 5.84 -2.80 -3.16
N VAL A 73 5.37 -2.75 -1.93
CA VAL A 73 4.93 -1.54 -1.24
C VAL A 73 5.62 -1.43 0.10
N LEU A 74 6.25 -0.30 0.36
CA LEU A 74 6.75 0.06 1.68
C LEU A 74 5.65 0.77 2.46
N VAL A 75 5.22 0.16 3.55
CA VAL A 75 4.20 0.67 4.47
C VAL A 75 4.87 1.22 5.72
N ALA A 76 4.59 2.48 6.03
CA ALA A 76 4.99 3.13 7.27
C ALA A 76 3.76 3.62 8.01
N ARG A 77 3.75 3.55 9.34
CA ARG A 77 2.80 4.34 10.12
C ARG A 77 3.31 5.78 10.21
N ASP A 78 2.48 6.74 9.85
CA ASP A 78 2.71 8.12 10.21
C ASP A 78 2.21 8.28 11.65
N GLU A 79 3.14 8.38 12.60
CA GLU A 79 2.81 8.94 13.92
C GLU A 79 2.30 10.36 13.70
N ILE A 80 1.11 10.67 14.21
CA ILE A 80 0.56 12.03 14.25
C ILE A 80 1.32 12.83 15.31
#